data_AF-A0A970T7L3-F1
#
_entry.id   AF-A0A970T7L3-F1
#
_cell.length_a   1.000
_cell.length_b   1.000
_cell.length_c   1.000
_cell.angle_alpha   90.00
_cell.angle_beta   90.00
_cell.angle_gamma   90.00
#
_symmetry.space_group_name_H-M   'P 1'
#
loop_
_entity.id
_entity.type
_entity.pdbx_description
1 polymer ?
#
loop_
_entity_poly.entity_id
_entity_poly.type
_entity_poly.pdbx_seq_one_letter_code
_entity_poly.pdbx_strand_id
1 'polypeptide(L)'
;MKHFIMSVGGSRNIYKILLLSVIACVMQSCEDNDIDPASYEKYISISADQYPAISPDGTRVAYYHRCLEFPEPVDYPTGLYVMDVDGTNRNLVIRGDHFSPDWSPDGRSLVFSSNGTLQIINVDDDNIRTFNGLPGFPELPLHTPDWSSDGEEIIFSAPLTTNGGVFKVTPDLLSVKRILLPVTNNGMYASWSPDRSKIVYQKGNRSLESVEIFIIDTAMISEQQLTHDKKDDRAAKWSPNGEVIAWSSDVRITTININGNNRKTLGYGRYP
;
A
#
# COMPACT_ATOMS: atom_id res chain seq x y z
N MET A 1 -44.80 -29.57 -66.82
CA MET A 1 -44.41 -30.39 -65.65
C MET A 1 -42.88 -30.43 -65.62
N LYS A 2 -42.28 -29.72 -64.65
CA LYS A 2 -40.87 -29.71 -64.14
C LYS A 2 -39.72 -29.61 -65.17
N HIS A 3 -39.10 -28.43 -65.37
CA HIS A 3 -37.99 -27.78 -64.61
C HIS A 3 -36.72 -28.65 -64.51
N PHE A 4 -35.48 -28.23 -64.81
CA PHE A 4 -34.75 -26.95 -64.65
C PHE A 4 -33.55 -26.93 -65.63
N ILE A 5 -33.15 -25.78 -66.18
CA ILE A 5 -31.91 -25.58 -66.98
C ILE A 5 -31.00 -24.58 -66.27
N MET A 6 -29.70 -24.86 -66.26
CA MET A 6 -28.64 -24.07 -65.63
C MET A 6 -27.70 -23.46 -66.69
N SER A 7 -27.28 -22.20 -66.45
CA SER A 7 -25.99 -21.52 -66.75
C SER A 7 -25.52 -21.41 -68.21
N VAL A 8 -25.51 -20.22 -68.87
CA VAL A 8 -24.70 -18.98 -68.73
C VAL A 8 -23.29 -19.05 -69.34
N GLY A 9 -23.01 -18.10 -70.25
CA GLY A 9 -21.66 -17.67 -70.63
C GLY A 9 -21.64 -16.67 -71.79
N GLY A 10 -21.43 -15.37 -71.53
CA GLY A 10 -21.27 -14.34 -72.57
C GLY A 10 -21.01 -12.94 -72.00
N SER A 11 -19.86 -12.36 -72.36
CA SER A 11 -19.21 -11.16 -71.80
C SER A 11 -19.70 -9.78 -72.32
N ARG A 12 -19.23 -8.72 -71.62
CA ARG A 12 -18.96 -7.32 -72.06
C ARG A 12 -19.97 -6.20 -71.68
N ASN A 13 -19.67 -5.54 -70.56
CA ASN A 13 -19.26 -4.13 -70.39
C ASN A 13 -19.86 -2.96 -71.26
N ILE A 14 -20.06 -1.84 -70.54
CA ILE A 14 -20.04 -0.38 -70.84
C ILE A 14 -21.31 0.49 -71.17
N TYR A 15 -21.44 1.56 -70.36
CA TYR A 15 -22.00 2.94 -70.56
C TYR A 15 -23.49 3.26 -70.25
N LYS A 16 -23.77 4.03 -69.18
CA LYS A 16 -23.94 5.52 -69.23
C LYS A 16 -24.34 6.15 -67.88
N ILE A 17 -23.81 7.35 -67.69
CA ILE A 17 -23.87 8.29 -66.56
C ILE A 17 -25.13 9.17 -66.66
N LEU A 18 -25.73 9.54 -65.52
CA LEU A 18 -26.49 10.78 -65.38
C LEU A 18 -26.20 11.40 -64.00
N LEU A 19 -25.69 12.63 -64.05
CA LEU A 19 -25.29 13.47 -62.93
C LEU A 19 -26.39 14.53 -62.73
N LEU A 20 -26.87 14.74 -61.50
CA LEU A 20 -27.43 16.02 -61.06
C LEU A 20 -27.46 16.11 -59.54
N SER A 21 -26.74 17.12 -59.05
CA SER A 21 -26.44 17.48 -57.67
C SER A 21 -27.45 18.47 -57.09
N VAL A 22 -27.89 18.28 -55.83
CA VAL A 22 -28.37 19.37 -54.95
C VAL A 22 -27.90 19.11 -53.50
N ILE A 23 -27.50 20.20 -52.84
CA ILE A 23 -26.75 20.33 -51.58
C ILE A 23 -27.68 20.49 -50.36
N ALA A 24 -27.21 19.94 -49.22
CA ALA A 24 -27.44 20.28 -47.80
C ALA A 24 -28.84 20.22 -47.16
N CYS A 25 -28.95 19.41 -46.09
CA CYS A 25 -29.29 19.92 -44.76
C CYS A 25 -28.86 18.90 -43.68
N VAL A 26 -28.07 19.34 -42.69
CA VAL A 26 -27.83 18.64 -41.43
C VAL A 26 -28.91 19.08 -40.46
N MET A 27 -29.66 18.17 -39.84
CA MET A 27 -30.12 18.23 -38.45
C MET A 27 -30.74 16.88 -38.00
N GLN A 28 -30.15 16.33 -36.93
CA GLN A 28 -30.61 15.37 -35.92
C GLN A 28 -31.92 14.56 -36.12
N SER A 29 -31.83 13.24 -35.92
CA SER A 29 -32.66 12.57 -34.91
C SER A 29 -31.85 11.46 -34.23
N CYS A 30 -31.76 11.55 -32.91
CA CYS A 30 -31.08 10.61 -32.02
C CYS A 30 -31.63 9.20 -32.18
N GLU A 31 -30.76 8.23 -32.44
CA GLU A 31 -31.01 6.85 -32.03
C GLU A 31 -30.52 6.73 -30.59
N ASP A 32 -31.47 6.82 -29.65
CA ASP A 32 -31.31 6.35 -28.29
C ASP A 32 -30.96 4.86 -28.36
N ASN A 33 -29.68 4.55 -28.20
CA ASN A 33 -29.28 3.23 -27.74
C ASN A 33 -29.69 3.18 -26.26
N ASP A 34 -30.80 2.50 -25.98
CA ASP A 34 -31.19 2.07 -24.64
C ASP A 34 -30.07 1.21 -24.06
N ILE A 35 -29.08 1.86 -23.44
CA ILE A 35 -28.07 1.21 -22.63
C ILE A 35 -28.77 0.86 -21.32
N ASP A 36 -29.03 -0.43 -21.11
CA ASP A 36 -29.52 -0.98 -19.85
C ASP A 36 -28.59 -0.52 -18.70
N PRO A 37 -29.10 0.22 -17.69
CA PRO A 37 -28.31 0.59 -16.51
C PRO A 37 -27.72 -0.60 -15.75
N ALA A 38 -28.26 -1.82 -15.93
CA ALA A 38 -27.70 -3.05 -15.37
C ALA A 38 -26.42 -3.53 -16.09
N SER A 39 -26.06 -2.95 -17.23
CA SER A 39 -24.80 -3.25 -17.93
C SER A 39 -23.55 -2.63 -17.27
N TYR A 40 -23.73 -1.82 -16.20
CA TYR A 40 -22.63 -1.30 -15.37
C TYR A 40 -22.17 -2.26 -14.27
N GLU A 41 -22.79 -3.43 -14.09
CA GLU A 41 -22.28 -4.45 -13.18
C GLU A 41 -21.18 -5.30 -13.85
N LYS A 42 -19.97 -4.74 -14.01
CA LYS A 42 -18.77 -5.57 -14.16
C LYS A 42 -17.48 -4.87 -13.73
N TYR A 43 -17.06 -5.23 -12.51
CA TYR A 43 -15.77 -4.97 -11.84
C TYR A 43 -15.46 -3.54 -11.39
N ILE A 44 -16.15 -3.08 -10.35
CA ILE A 44 -15.42 -2.33 -9.31
C ILE A 44 -14.70 -3.41 -8.48
N SER A 45 -13.48 -3.78 -8.87
CA SER A 45 -12.61 -4.58 -7.99
C SER A 45 -12.19 -3.67 -6.84
N ILE A 46 -12.92 -3.76 -5.73
CA ILE A 46 -12.70 -2.94 -4.52
C ILE A 46 -11.60 -3.49 -3.61
N SER A 47 -10.84 -4.51 -4.05
CA SER A 47 -9.72 -5.04 -3.26
C SER A 47 -8.63 -3.98 -3.05
N ALA A 48 -8.04 -3.95 -1.85
CA ALA A 48 -7.08 -2.94 -1.45
C ALA A 48 -5.73 -3.58 -1.11
N ASP A 49 -4.69 -3.20 -1.85
CA ASP A 49 -3.30 -3.52 -1.51
C ASP A 49 -2.74 -2.43 -0.61
N GLN A 50 -2.27 -2.81 0.57
CA GLN A 50 -1.89 -1.88 1.62
C GLN A 50 -0.54 -2.25 2.23
N TYR A 51 0.10 -1.24 2.83
CA TYR A 51 1.35 -1.38 3.57
C TYR A 51 2.51 -2.04 2.79
N PRO A 52 2.88 -1.53 1.60
CA PRO A 52 3.98 -2.11 0.85
C PRO A 52 5.33 -1.91 1.55
N ALA A 53 6.19 -2.93 1.51
CA ALA A 53 7.57 -2.89 1.99
C ALA A 53 8.52 -3.52 0.95
N ILE A 54 9.54 -2.76 0.55
CA ILE A 54 10.56 -3.19 -0.42
C ILE A 54 11.64 -4.02 0.31
N SER A 55 12.09 -5.11 -0.30
CA SER A 55 13.16 -5.95 0.25
C SER A 55 14.50 -5.21 0.30
N PRO A 56 15.45 -5.62 1.16
CA PRO A 56 16.73 -4.91 1.32
C PRO A 56 17.57 -4.81 0.04
N ASP A 57 17.46 -5.81 -0.84
CA ASP A 57 18.11 -5.85 -2.15
C ASP A 57 17.34 -5.08 -3.24
N GLY A 58 16.15 -4.56 -2.93
CA GLY A 58 15.31 -3.80 -3.84
C GLY A 58 14.64 -4.62 -4.94
N THR A 59 14.59 -5.95 -4.82
CA THR A 59 14.07 -6.84 -5.87
C THR A 59 12.62 -7.29 -5.66
N ARG A 60 12.14 -7.29 -4.41
CA ARG A 60 10.80 -7.76 -4.03
C ARG A 60 10.01 -6.73 -3.23
N VAL A 61 8.69 -6.87 -3.25
CA VAL A 61 7.73 -6.10 -2.43
C VAL A 61 6.88 -7.06 -1.64
N ALA A 62 6.81 -6.87 -0.32
CA ALA A 62 5.81 -7.48 0.55
C ALA A 62 4.63 -6.52 0.74
N TYR A 63 3.40 -7.03 0.78
CA TYR A 63 2.21 -6.20 0.96
C TYR A 63 1.04 -7.01 1.50
N TYR A 64 0.11 -6.34 2.19
CA TYR A 64 -1.17 -6.92 2.59
C TYR A 64 -2.19 -6.74 1.47
N HIS A 65 -2.75 -7.84 0.99
CA HIS A 65 -3.88 -7.84 0.08
C HIS A 65 -5.18 -8.05 0.87
N ARG A 66 -6.12 -7.11 0.74
CA ARG A 66 -7.49 -7.29 1.24
C ARG A 66 -8.42 -7.61 0.08
N CYS A 67 -8.90 -8.84 0.02
CA CYS A 67 -9.95 -9.21 -0.92
C CYS A 67 -11.32 -8.80 -0.36
N LEU A 68 -12.08 -8.06 -1.17
CA LEU A 68 -13.45 -7.66 -0.83
C LEU A 68 -14.51 -8.39 -1.65
N GLU A 69 -14.10 -9.31 -2.53
CA GLU A 69 -15.01 -10.17 -3.28
C GLU A 69 -15.64 -11.24 -2.37
N PHE A 70 -16.93 -11.53 -2.59
CA PHE A 70 -17.68 -12.55 -1.87
C PHE A 70 -18.46 -13.46 -2.84
N PRO A 71 -18.27 -14.80 -2.79
CA PRO A 71 -17.33 -15.51 -1.91
C PRO A 71 -15.87 -15.19 -2.24
N GLU A 72 -15.01 -15.25 -1.23
CA GLU A 72 -13.58 -14.97 -1.42
C GLU A 72 -12.96 -15.99 -2.39
N PRO A 73 -12.24 -15.54 -3.43
CA PRO A 73 -11.61 -16.42 -4.40
C PRO A 73 -10.50 -17.28 -3.76
N VAL A 74 -10.31 -18.48 -4.29
CA VAL A 74 -9.33 -19.44 -3.78
C VAL A 74 -7.91 -19.07 -4.22
N ASP A 75 -7.76 -18.49 -5.41
CA ASP A 75 -6.50 -18.16 -6.08
C ASP A 75 -5.94 -16.78 -5.69
N TYR A 76 -6.77 -15.88 -5.16
CA TYR A 76 -6.32 -14.59 -4.66
C TYR A 76 -7.05 -14.14 -3.38
N PRO A 77 -6.97 -14.92 -2.29
CA PRO A 77 -7.60 -14.57 -1.03
C PRO A 77 -6.86 -13.42 -0.33
N THR A 78 -7.50 -12.84 0.67
CA THR A 78 -6.92 -11.94 1.66
C THR A 78 -5.70 -12.59 2.30
N GLY A 79 -4.59 -11.85 2.38
CA GLY A 79 -3.35 -12.39 2.88
C GLY A 79 -2.17 -11.45 2.78
N LEU A 80 -1.05 -11.89 3.33
CA LEU A 80 0.26 -11.30 3.11
C LEU A 80 0.88 -11.91 1.86
N TYR A 81 1.33 -11.07 0.94
CA TYR A 81 1.92 -11.48 -0.34
C TYR A 81 3.33 -10.93 -0.49
N VAL A 82 4.12 -11.63 -1.30
CA VAL A 82 5.40 -11.14 -1.83
C VAL A 82 5.36 -11.26 -3.36
N MET A 83 5.88 -10.25 -4.05
CA MET A 83 6.03 -10.24 -5.51
C MET A 83 7.34 -9.55 -5.90
N ASP A 84 7.76 -9.71 -7.14
CA ASP A 84 8.89 -8.95 -7.69
C ASP A 84 8.50 -7.48 -7.89
N VAL A 85 9.47 -6.57 -7.85
CA VAL A 85 9.24 -5.11 -7.99
C VAL A 85 8.66 -4.74 -9.36
N ASP A 86 8.80 -5.60 -10.38
CA ASP A 86 8.16 -5.44 -11.70
C ASP A 86 6.70 -5.91 -11.74
N GLY A 87 6.18 -6.43 -10.63
CA GLY A 87 4.80 -6.93 -10.47
C GLY A 87 4.61 -8.39 -10.83
N THR A 88 5.68 -9.13 -11.16
CA THR A 88 5.61 -10.57 -11.48
C THR A 88 5.84 -11.45 -10.24
N ASN A 89 5.74 -12.78 -10.40
CA ASN A 89 6.05 -13.77 -9.36
C ASN A 89 5.37 -13.54 -8.00
N ARG A 90 4.09 -13.13 -8.04
CA ARG A 90 3.27 -12.97 -6.85
C ARG A 90 3.00 -14.31 -6.16
N ASN A 91 3.36 -14.39 -4.90
CA ASN A 91 3.17 -15.56 -4.03
C ASN A 91 2.47 -15.16 -2.74
N LEU A 92 1.48 -15.95 -2.33
CA LEU A 92 0.84 -15.85 -1.02
C LEU A 92 1.80 -16.40 0.03
N VAL A 93 2.14 -15.59 1.03
CA VAL A 93 2.97 -15.98 2.17
C VAL A 93 2.12 -16.57 3.28
N ILE A 94 1.04 -15.87 3.65
CA ILE A 94 0.09 -16.37 4.65
C ILE A 94 -1.29 -15.77 4.43
N ARG A 95 -2.33 -16.61 4.54
CA ARG A 95 -3.74 -16.21 4.38
C ARG A 95 -4.26 -15.54 5.66
N GLY A 96 -5.01 -14.47 5.49
CA GLY A 96 -5.70 -13.76 6.57
C GLY A 96 -5.24 -12.31 6.75
N ASP A 97 -5.71 -11.71 7.84
CA ASP A 97 -5.48 -10.31 8.16
C ASP A 97 -4.11 -10.10 8.82
N HIS A 98 -3.14 -9.71 8.00
CA HIS A 98 -1.74 -9.51 8.38
C HIS A 98 -1.25 -8.17 7.83
N PHE A 99 -0.98 -7.22 8.72
CA PHE A 99 -0.81 -5.80 8.37
C PHE A 99 0.62 -5.33 8.57
N SER A 100 1.00 -4.27 7.84
CA SER A 100 2.28 -3.58 8.03
C SER A 100 3.51 -4.50 8.03
N PRO A 101 3.71 -5.31 6.97
CA PRO A 101 4.93 -6.10 6.86
C PRO A 101 6.16 -5.22 6.74
N ASP A 102 7.30 -5.73 7.23
CA ASP A 102 8.61 -5.17 6.96
C ASP A 102 9.68 -6.27 6.88
N TRP A 103 10.70 -6.06 6.05
CA TRP A 103 11.70 -7.07 5.76
C TRP A 103 12.82 -7.09 6.80
N SER A 104 13.26 -8.28 7.18
CA SER A 104 14.56 -8.44 7.83
C SER A 104 15.68 -8.00 6.87
N PRO A 105 16.81 -7.47 7.38
CA PRO A 105 17.90 -6.97 6.52
C PRO A 105 18.59 -8.03 5.64
N ASP A 106 18.47 -9.31 6.02
CA ASP A 106 18.94 -10.42 5.20
C ASP A 106 17.96 -10.81 4.08
N GLY A 107 16.77 -10.18 4.04
CA GLY A 107 15.73 -10.43 3.04
C GLY A 107 15.03 -11.79 3.18
N ARG A 108 15.19 -12.49 4.30
CA ARG A 108 14.66 -13.85 4.49
C ARG A 108 13.36 -13.90 5.28
N SER A 109 13.11 -12.90 6.12
CA SER A 109 11.95 -12.86 7.00
C SER A 109 11.14 -11.59 6.83
N LEU A 110 9.87 -11.67 7.21
CA LEU A 110 8.98 -10.54 7.36
C LEU A 110 8.56 -10.44 8.83
N VAL A 111 8.63 -9.25 9.41
CA VAL A 111 7.90 -8.92 10.63
C VAL A 111 6.57 -8.26 10.24
N PHE A 112 5.47 -8.57 10.93
CA PHE A 112 4.16 -8.02 10.63
C PHE A 112 3.25 -8.01 11.86
N SER A 113 2.17 -7.23 11.79
CA SER A 113 1.12 -7.21 12.81
C SER A 113 0.01 -8.19 12.45
N SER A 114 -0.40 -9.03 13.41
CA SER A 114 -1.42 -10.07 13.23
C SER A 114 -2.20 -10.23 14.52
N ASN A 115 -3.54 -10.10 14.47
CA ASN A 115 -4.42 -10.21 15.64
C ASN A 115 -3.97 -9.39 16.86
N GLY A 116 -3.45 -8.18 16.64
CA GLY A 116 -2.97 -7.30 17.71
C GLY A 116 -1.61 -7.71 18.32
N THR A 117 -0.91 -8.70 17.76
CA THR A 117 0.47 -9.02 18.16
C THR A 117 1.44 -8.83 16.99
N LEU A 118 2.74 -8.98 17.28
CA LEU A 118 3.79 -9.04 16.27
C LEU A 118 4.13 -10.50 15.96
N GLN A 119 4.34 -10.78 14.69
CA GLN A 119 4.80 -12.08 14.21
C GLN A 119 5.97 -11.90 13.26
N ILE A 120 6.86 -12.90 13.23
CA ILE A 120 7.95 -13.00 12.26
C ILE A 120 7.78 -14.30 11.49
N ILE A 121 7.71 -14.22 10.16
CA ILE A 121 7.66 -15.38 9.26
C ILE A 121 8.90 -15.41 8.37
N ASN A 122 9.48 -16.58 8.18
CA ASN A 122 10.46 -16.80 7.12
C ASN A 122 9.72 -17.12 5.81
N VAL A 123 10.04 -16.38 4.75
CA VAL A 123 9.32 -16.42 3.47
C VAL A 123 9.54 -17.75 2.72
N ASP A 124 10.60 -18.50 3.05
CA ASP A 124 10.98 -19.72 2.32
C ASP A 124 10.54 -21.03 3.00
N ASP A 125 10.19 -21.02 4.30
CA ASP A 125 9.92 -22.24 5.07
C ASP A 125 8.69 -22.17 5.99
N ASP A 126 7.86 -21.14 5.85
CA ASP A 126 6.59 -20.91 6.58
C ASP A 126 6.70 -20.93 8.12
N ASN A 127 7.90 -20.87 8.69
CA ASN A 127 8.07 -20.86 10.13
C ASN A 127 7.67 -19.51 10.73
N ILE A 128 6.65 -19.53 11.59
CA ILE A 128 6.12 -18.33 12.26
C ILE A 128 6.53 -18.32 13.74
N ARG A 129 7.07 -17.18 14.17
CA ARG A 129 7.31 -16.84 15.57
C ARG A 129 6.36 -15.74 15.98
N THR A 130 5.75 -15.87 17.16
CA THR A 130 4.79 -14.89 17.69
C THR A 130 5.34 -14.23 18.93
N PHE A 131 5.21 -12.90 19.01
CA PHE A 131 5.54 -12.16 20.21
C PHE A 131 4.44 -12.37 21.25
N ASN A 132 4.81 -12.63 22.51
CA ASN A 132 3.85 -12.90 23.59
C ASN A 132 3.21 -11.62 24.18
N GLY A 133 3.34 -10.49 23.48
CA GLY A 133 2.89 -9.18 23.95
C GLY A 133 3.86 -8.53 24.94
N LEU A 134 3.45 -7.37 25.46
CA LEU A 134 4.27 -6.61 26.41
C LEU A 134 4.21 -7.22 27.82
N PRO A 135 5.34 -7.33 28.54
CA PRO A 135 5.34 -7.74 29.95
C PRO A 135 4.38 -6.88 30.78
N GLY A 136 3.44 -7.53 31.48
CA GLY A 136 2.41 -6.87 32.27
C GLY A 136 1.17 -6.41 31.49
N PHE A 137 1.24 -6.32 30.16
CA PHE A 137 0.15 -5.88 29.29
C PHE A 137 0.08 -6.72 27.99
N PRO A 138 -0.07 -8.06 28.08
CA PRO A 138 0.01 -8.95 26.92
C PRO A 138 -1.09 -8.71 25.88
N GLU A 139 -2.25 -8.19 26.30
CA GLU A 139 -3.40 -7.90 25.44
C GLU A 139 -3.33 -6.53 24.75
N LEU A 140 -2.28 -5.72 25.01
CA LEU A 140 -2.17 -4.41 24.38
C LEU A 140 -1.83 -4.60 22.90
N PRO A 141 -2.64 -4.09 21.96
CA PRO A 141 -2.44 -4.38 20.56
C PRO A 141 -1.18 -3.67 20.03
N LEU A 142 -0.43 -4.38 19.19
CA LEU A 142 0.87 -3.98 18.66
C LEU A 142 0.79 -3.78 17.15
N HIS A 143 1.37 -2.68 16.68
CA HIS A 143 1.19 -2.19 15.33
C HIS A 143 2.50 -1.75 14.71
N THR A 144 2.51 -1.74 13.37
CA THR A 144 3.49 -1.05 12.53
C THR A 144 4.94 -1.40 12.89
N PRO A 145 5.33 -2.68 12.85
CA PRO A 145 6.72 -3.05 13.08
C PRO A 145 7.63 -2.51 11.97
N ASP A 146 8.90 -2.26 12.31
CA ASP A 146 9.95 -1.82 11.39
C ASP A 146 11.29 -2.37 11.87
N TRP A 147 11.96 -3.14 11.02
CA TRP A 147 13.24 -3.76 11.29
C TRP A 147 14.36 -2.74 11.11
N SER A 148 15.28 -2.69 12.06
CA SER A 148 16.52 -1.93 11.91
C SER A 148 17.40 -2.53 10.80
N SER A 149 18.12 -1.68 10.08
CA SER A 149 18.93 -2.10 8.92
C SER A 149 20.09 -3.03 9.24
N ASP A 150 20.52 -3.15 10.50
CA ASP A 150 21.53 -4.11 10.96
C ASP A 150 20.93 -5.40 11.51
N GLY A 151 19.63 -5.42 11.72
CA GLY A 151 18.89 -6.62 12.10
C GLY A 151 18.77 -6.82 13.60
N GLU A 152 19.36 -5.94 14.42
CA GLU A 152 19.46 -6.14 15.88
C GLU A 152 18.17 -5.82 16.63
N GLU A 153 17.35 -4.92 16.08
CA GLU A 153 16.16 -4.39 16.73
C GLU A 153 14.98 -4.26 15.76
N ILE A 154 13.77 -4.41 16.29
CA ILE A 154 12.51 -4.12 15.62
C ILE A 154 11.81 -3.05 16.45
N ILE A 155 11.44 -1.93 15.85
CA ILE A 155 10.56 -0.95 16.51
C ILE A 155 9.11 -1.23 16.15
N PHE A 156 8.21 -0.90 17.07
CA PHE A 156 6.77 -1.07 16.88
C PHE A 156 6.02 -0.14 17.84
N SER A 157 4.72 -0.06 17.63
CA SER A 157 3.89 0.94 18.30
C SER A 157 2.67 0.34 18.95
N ALA A 158 2.27 0.95 20.07
CA ALA A 158 1.08 0.59 20.81
C ALA A 158 0.18 1.83 21.02
N PRO A 159 -1.15 1.66 21.21
CA PRO A 159 -2.13 2.76 21.30
C PRO A 159 -1.88 3.79 22.41
N LEU A 160 -2.61 4.92 22.39
CA LEU A 160 -2.57 5.96 23.45
C LEU A 160 -3.21 5.49 24.76
N THR A 161 -2.53 4.60 25.46
CA THR A 161 -2.81 4.25 26.85
C THR A 161 -1.61 4.62 27.69
N THR A 162 -1.73 4.64 29.03
CA THR A 162 -0.57 4.85 29.92
C THR A 162 0.57 3.86 29.67
N ASN A 163 0.24 2.70 29.11
CA ASN A 163 1.14 1.58 28.87
C ASN A 163 1.59 1.49 27.40
N GLY A 164 1.05 2.31 26.51
CA GLY A 164 1.45 2.34 25.11
C GLY A 164 2.72 3.16 24.88
N GLY A 165 2.96 3.47 23.60
CA GLY A 165 4.12 4.22 23.13
C GLY A 165 4.79 3.57 21.94
N VAL A 166 6.04 3.95 21.69
CA VAL A 166 6.93 3.26 20.75
C VAL A 166 7.89 2.40 21.56
N PHE A 167 8.09 1.19 21.10
CA PHE A 167 8.94 0.18 21.72
C PHE A 167 9.97 -0.31 20.72
N LYS A 168 11.01 -0.93 21.25
CA LYS A 168 11.93 -1.77 20.50
C LYS A 168 12.00 -3.17 21.12
N VAL A 169 12.19 -4.18 20.27
CA VAL A 169 12.38 -5.58 20.67
C VAL A 169 13.47 -6.23 19.83
N THR A 170 14.20 -7.18 20.41
CA THR A 170 15.13 -8.04 19.66
C THR A 170 14.38 -9.02 18.73
N PRO A 171 14.99 -9.49 17.62
CA PRO A 171 14.35 -10.43 16.69
C PRO A 171 13.97 -11.80 17.26
N ASP A 172 14.50 -12.17 18.43
CA ASP A 172 14.06 -13.35 19.18
C ASP A 172 12.73 -13.11 19.91
N LEU A 173 12.24 -11.87 19.91
CA LEU A 173 11.01 -11.39 20.55
C LEU A 173 11.03 -11.52 22.09
N LEU A 174 12.22 -11.48 22.69
CA LEU A 174 12.40 -11.66 24.14
C LEU A 174 12.73 -10.36 24.88
N SER A 175 13.52 -9.47 24.29
CA SER A 175 14.05 -8.28 24.99
C SER A 175 13.36 -7.01 24.52
N VAL A 176 12.29 -6.60 25.22
CA VAL A 176 11.49 -5.42 24.86
C VAL A 176 11.76 -4.22 25.76
N LYS A 177 11.80 -3.02 25.17
CA LYS A 177 11.96 -1.74 25.87
C LYS A 177 11.10 -0.65 25.26
N ARG A 178 10.41 0.15 26.09
CA ARG A 178 9.74 1.38 25.65
C ARG A 178 10.77 2.49 25.42
N ILE A 179 10.69 3.16 24.26
CA ILE A 179 11.61 4.23 23.85
C ILE A 179 10.93 5.60 23.75
N LEU A 180 9.64 5.65 23.43
CA LEU A 180 8.85 6.88 23.43
C LEU A 180 7.55 6.68 24.19
N LEU A 181 7.14 7.71 24.95
CA LEU A 181 5.81 7.75 25.55
C LEU A 181 4.75 8.00 24.47
N PRO A 182 3.52 7.50 24.66
CA PRO A 182 2.49 7.66 23.67
C PRO A 182 2.01 9.11 23.67
N VAL A 183 1.98 9.71 22.48
CA VAL A 183 1.61 11.12 22.28
C VAL A 183 0.47 11.30 21.27
N THR A 184 -0.06 10.20 20.68
CA THR A 184 -1.11 10.24 19.64
C THR A 184 -2.15 9.14 19.83
N ASN A 185 -3.43 9.46 19.65
CA ASN A 185 -4.54 8.49 19.75
C ASN A 185 -4.49 7.33 18.73
N ASN A 186 -3.97 7.57 17.52
CA ASN A 186 -4.11 6.63 16.39
C ASN A 186 -2.89 5.71 16.18
N GLY A 187 -2.09 5.49 17.24
CA GLY A 187 -0.81 4.79 17.13
C GLY A 187 0.27 5.64 16.46
N MET A 188 1.51 5.51 16.91
CA MET A 188 2.64 6.29 16.40
C MET A 188 3.33 5.46 15.31
N TYR A 189 3.03 5.60 14.01
CA TYR A 189 3.86 4.87 13.03
C TYR A 189 5.28 5.39 13.16
N ALA A 190 6.21 4.53 13.58
CA ALA A 190 7.61 4.86 13.78
C ALA A 190 8.45 4.01 12.82
N SER A 191 9.49 4.61 12.24
CA SER A 191 10.40 3.93 11.32
C SER A 191 11.84 4.40 11.52
N TRP A 192 12.78 3.47 11.46
CA TRP A 192 14.21 3.72 11.51
C TRP A 192 14.68 4.45 10.26
N SER A 193 15.62 5.39 10.43
CA SER A 193 16.44 5.81 9.31
C SER A 193 17.37 4.66 8.87
N PRO A 194 17.75 4.58 7.58
CA PRO A 194 18.60 3.49 7.08
C PRO A 194 19.96 3.40 7.79
N ASP A 195 20.50 4.54 8.24
CA ASP A 195 21.74 4.63 9.01
C ASP A 195 21.56 4.42 10.53
N ARG A 196 20.32 4.17 10.98
CA ARG A 196 19.93 4.00 12.38
C ARG A 196 20.30 5.18 13.29
N SER A 197 20.54 6.37 12.74
CA SER A 197 20.83 7.54 13.55
C SER A 197 19.56 8.25 14.04
N LYS A 198 18.41 7.98 13.41
CA LYS A 198 17.14 8.65 13.69
C LYS A 198 15.94 7.72 13.59
N ILE A 199 14.83 8.17 14.16
CA ILE A 199 13.50 7.59 14.02
C ILE A 199 12.57 8.67 13.49
N VAL A 200 11.85 8.39 12.40
CA VAL A 200 10.71 9.20 11.98
C VAL A 200 9.47 8.67 12.64
N TYR A 201 8.63 9.54 13.17
CA TYR A 201 7.39 9.12 13.82
C TYR A 201 6.31 10.20 13.78
N GLN A 202 5.08 9.80 14.08
CA GLN A 202 3.92 10.71 14.11
C GLN A 202 3.62 11.22 15.52
N LYS A 203 3.28 12.50 15.60
CA LYS A 203 2.86 13.17 16.84
C LYS A 203 1.71 14.13 16.56
N GLY A 204 0.64 14.00 17.34
CA GLY A 204 -0.55 14.83 17.31
C GLY A 204 -0.54 15.79 18.47
N ASN A 205 -1.21 16.93 18.33
CA ASN A 205 -1.34 17.87 19.43
C ASN A 205 -2.38 17.37 20.46
N ARG A 206 -2.38 17.96 21.66
CA ARG A 206 -3.35 17.60 22.73
C ARG A 206 -4.82 17.92 22.38
N SER A 207 -5.09 18.77 21.38
CA SER A 207 -6.44 19.07 20.90
C SER A 207 -6.91 18.15 19.76
N LEU A 208 -6.08 17.20 19.29
CA LEU A 208 -6.37 16.23 18.23
C LEU A 208 -6.73 16.86 16.88
N GLU A 209 -6.31 18.10 16.62
CA GLU A 209 -6.68 18.81 15.39
C GLU A 209 -5.92 18.29 14.14
N SER A 210 -4.71 17.76 14.32
CA SER A 210 -3.90 17.15 13.24
C SER A 210 -2.75 16.31 13.81
N VAL A 211 -2.29 15.34 13.02
CA VAL A 211 -1.06 14.56 13.25
C VAL A 211 0.04 15.07 12.32
N GLU A 212 1.20 15.37 12.88
CA GLU A 212 2.37 15.89 12.17
C GLU A 212 3.54 14.88 12.25
N ILE A 213 4.49 14.98 11.32
CA ILE A 213 5.69 14.14 11.25
C ILE A 213 6.83 14.78 12.03
N PHE A 214 7.47 13.97 12.85
CA PHE A 214 8.63 14.32 13.66
C PHE A 214 9.78 13.37 13.35
N ILE A 215 11.00 13.85 13.57
CA ILE A 215 12.20 13.03 13.65
C ILE A 215 12.81 13.20 15.03
N ILE A 216 13.28 12.11 15.62
CA ILE A 216 14.09 12.13 16.83
C ILE A 216 15.36 11.31 16.62
N ASP A 217 16.48 11.69 17.25
CA ASP A 217 17.66 10.83 17.30
C ASP A 217 17.41 9.56 18.13
N THR A 218 18.27 8.56 17.96
CA THR A 218 18.13 7.28 18.65
C THR A 218 18.54 7.29 20.12
N ALA A 219 19.18 8.38 20.59
CA ALA A 219 19.39 8.66 22.00
C ALA A 219 18.15 9.31 22.65
N MET A 220 17.13 9.65 21.87
CA MET A 220 15.88 10.30 22.29
C MET A 220 16.08 11.70 22.89
N ILE A 221 17.09 12.45 22.45
CA ILE A 221 17.45 13.75 23.05
C ILE A 221 17.20 14.96 22.15
N SER A 222 17.19 14.78 20.83
CA SER A 222 17.02 15.83 19.83
C SER A 222 15.85 15.48 18.92
N GLU A 223 14.73 16.15 19.15
CA GLU A 223 13.50 16.02 18.38
C GLU A 223 13.30 17.26 17.49
N GLN A 224 12.86 17.03 16.25
CA GLN A 224 12.53 18.06 15.28
C GLN A 224 11.17 17.74 14.63
N GLN A 225 10.29 18.74 14.57
CA GLN A 225 9.06 18.69 13.78
C GLN A 225 9.35 19.00 12.30
N LEU A 226 8.91 18.13 11.39
CA LEU A 226 9.10 18.30 9.95
C LEU A 226 7.92 18.98 9.25
N THR A 227 6.69 18.64 9.62
CA THR A 227 5.47 19.15 8.97
C THR A 227 4.76 20.12 9.91
N HIS A 228 4.14 21.18 9.35
CA HIS A 228 3.57 22.32 10.10
C HIS A 228 2.25 22.79 9.49
N ASP A 229 1.66 22.01 8.60
CA ASP A 229 0.55 22.44 7.75
C ASP A 229 -0.83 22.15 8.33
N LYS A 230 -0.89 21.54 9.52
CA LYS A 230 -2.10 21.16 10.25
C LYS A 230 -3.01 20.24 9.44
N LYS A 231 -2.44 19.44 8.55
CA LYS A 231 -3.13 18.32 7.89
C LYS A 231 -2.73 17.03 8.58
N ASP A 232 -3.55 15.99 8.39
CA ASP A 232 -3.21 14.68 8.92
C ASP A 232 -2.13 14.03 8.05
N ASP A 233 -0.90 14.08 8.55
CA ASP A 233 0.27 13.48 7.95
C ASP A 233 0.62 12.15 8.63
N ARG A 234 0.61 11.05 7.87
CA ARG A 234 0.67 9.67 8.39
C ARG A 234 1.52 8.72 7.55
N ALA A 235 1.87 7.60 8.15
CA ALA A 235 2.68 6.51 7.62
C ALA A 235 4.02 6.96 7.00
N ALA A 236 4.73 7.86 7.69
CA ALA A 236 6.04 8.33 7.23
C ALA A 236 7.06 7.19 7.18
N LYS A 237 7.79 7.07 6.07
CA LYS A 237 8.84 6.09 5.83
C LYS A 237 10.05 6.75 5.17
N TRP A 238 11.24 6.28 5.53
CA TRP A 238 12.48 6.72 4.89
C TRP A 238 12.65 6.05 3.52
N SER A 239 13.25 6.78 2.59
CA SER A 239 13.85 6.20 1.39
C SER A 239 15.05 5.32 1.77
N PRO A 240 15.39 4.28 0.98
CA PRO A 240 16.51 3.39 1.29
C PRO A 240 17.87 4.09 1.46
N ASN A 241 18.08 5.23 0.78
CA ASN A 241 19.29 6.03 0.90
C ASN A 241 19.25 7.09 2.01
N GLY A 242 18.12 7.23 2.72
CA GLY A 242 17.94 8.15 3.84
C GLY A 242 17.79 9.63 3.46
N GLU A 243 17.72 9.97 2.17
CA GLU A 243 17.70 11.37 1.72
C GLU A 243 16.30 11.99 1.78
N VAL A 244 15.27 11.16 1.61
CA VAL A 244 13.87 11.56 1.48
C VAL A 244 13.00 10.79 2.46
N ILE A 245 11.97 11.45 2.98
CA ILE A 245 10.86 10.81 3.71
C ILE A 245 9.58 10.97 2.90
N ALA A 246 8.83 9.87 2.76
CA ALA A 246 7.52 9.83 2.12
C ALA A 246 6.42 9.59 3.15
N TRP A 247 5.26 10.22 3.00
CA TRP A 247 4.10 10.04 3.88
C TRP A 247 2.79 10.27 3.12
N SER A 248 1.68 9.88 3.75
CA SER A 248 0.33 10.16 3.29
C SER A 248 -0.23 11.41 3.97
N SER A 249 -0.75 12.35 3.18
CA SER A 249 -1.33 13.63 3.62
C SER A 249 -2.67 13.82 2.90
N ASP A 250 -3.79 13.91 3.63
CA ASP A 250 -5.15 13.99 3.05
C ASP A 250 -5.38 13.00 1.88
N VAL A 251 -4.95 11.74 2.04
CA VAL A 251 -5.07 10.64 1.03
C VAL A 251 -4.14 10.80 -0.19
N ARG A 252 -3.06 11.59 -0.11
CA ARG A 252 -2.04 11.73 -1.17
C ARG A 252 -0.65 11.39 -0.67
N ILE A 253 0.17 10.75 -1.52
CA ILE A 253 1.59 10.51 -1.19
C ILE A 253 2.40 11.79 -1.42
N THR A 254 3.15 12.21 -0.41
CA THR A 254 4.00 13.41 -0.44
C THR A 254 5.41 13.05 0.02
N THR A 255 6.41 13.76 -0.51
CA THR A 255 7.85 13.57 -0.20
C THR A 255 8.49 14.88 0.24
N ILE A 256 9.53 14.81 1.08
CA ILE A 256 10.32 15.95 1.57
C ILE A 256 11.76 15.52 1.87
N ASN A 257 12.70 16.45 1.76
CA ASN A 257 14.09 16.23 2.16
C ASN A 257 14.20 16.28 3.70
N ILE A 258 15.21 15.60 4.27
CA ILE A 258 15.45 15.55 5.72
C ILE A 258 15.58 16.92 6.39
N ASN A 259 16.01 17.95 5.65
CA ASN A 259 16.14 19.32 6.15
C ASN A 259 14.81 20.11 6.14
N GLY A 260 13.70 19.47 5.80
CA GLY A 260 12.37 20.10 5.72
C GLY A 260 12.09 20.86 4.42
N ASN A 261 12.97 20.79 3.42
CA ASN A 261 12.80 21.48 2.15
C ASN A 261 12.34 20.55 1.02
N ASN A 262 11.99 21.13 -0.13
CA ASN A 262 11.62 20.43 -1.37
C ASN A 262 10.41 19.49 -1.24
N ARG A 263 9.35 19.95 -0.55
CA ARG A 263 8.08 19.21 -0.49
C ARG A 263 7.50 19.00 -1.90
N LYS A 264 7.15 17.76 -2.24
CA LYS A 264 6.49 17.41 -3.50
C LYS A 264 5.37 16.40 -3.28
N THR A 265 4.15 16.75 -3.70
CA THR A 265 3.03 15.80 -3.77
C THR A 265 3.12 14.98 -5.05
N LEU A 266 3.19 13.67 -4.91
CA LEU A 266 3.10 12.75 -6.03
C LEU A 266 1.61 12.55 -6.31
N GLY A 267 1.14 13.09 -7.45
CA GLY A 267 -0.22 12.87 -7.91
C GLY A 267 -0.46 11.39 -8.18
N TYR A 268 -1.72 10.95 -8.07
CA TYR A 268 -2.13 9.58 -8.40
C TYR A 268 -1.46 9.15 -9.72
N GLY A 269 -0.69 8.07 -9.68
CA GLY A 269 -0.53 7.26 -10.88
C GLY A 269 -1.95 6.96 -11.34
N ARG A 270 -2.31 7.43 -12.53
CA ARG A 270 -3.63 7.16 -13.11
C ARG A 270 -3.81 5.65 -13.07
N TYR A 271 -4.68 5.17 -12.19
CA TYR A 271 -5.26 3.86 -12.39
C TYR A 271 -6.15 3.95 -13.64
N PRO A 272 -6.12 2.93 -14.52
CA PRO A 272 -7.11 2.80 -15.59
C PRO A 272 -8.53 2.68 -15.03
#